data_AF-A0A1J3FHS8-F1
#
_entry.id   AF-A0A1J3FHS8-F1
#
_cell.length_a   1.000
_cell.length_b   1.000
_cell.length_c   1.000
_cell.angle_alpha   90.00
_cell.angle_beta   90.00
_cell.angle_gamma   90.00
#
_symmetry.space_group_name_H-M   'P 1'
#
loop_
_entity.id
_entity.type
_entity.pdbx_description
1 polymer ?
#
loop_
_entity_poly.entity_id
_entity_poly.type
_entity_poly.pdbx_seq_one_letter_code
_entity_poly.pdbx_strand_id
1 'polypeptide(L)'
;LSLSISPSLRICMKMEEIAGKKNGNQGLETGLADRSMWLMKCPSLVASSLQFLPFPDDQYHPPVARVVLSIDPRATEDEETKFVMELARADSGNIPKRYALDMSTDFIPMSVFCESSEGRMSVEGKIKNKFDMRPHNENIESYGKLCRERASKYMCKNRQIQVIDNASGMHMRPMQFIIPPANPDKKKVTNKTSEMKRTRRDRREMEEIMFNLFERQSNWTLRQLIQETDQPEQFLKDLLKDLCMYNNKGSNQGTYELKPEYKKAPQE
;
A
#
# COMPACT_ATOMS: atom_id res chain seq x y z
N LEU A 1 20.45 32.63 -20.78
CA LEU A 1 20.20 31.30 -21.40
C LEU A 1 18.86 30.79 -20.88
N SER A 2 17.82 30.74 -21.72
CA SER A 2 16.54 30.12 -21.33
C SER A 2 16.70 28.60 -21.40
N LEU A 3 16.51 27.91 -20.28
CA LEU A 3 16.42 26.45 -20.29
C LEU A 3 15.03 26.09 -20.82
N SER A 4 14.97 25.64 -22.08
CA SER A 4 13.83 24.89 -22.58
C SER A 4 13.87 23.50 -21.94
N ILE A 5 13.11 23.33 -20.86
CA ILE A 5 12.82 22.00 -20.32
C ILE A 5 11.72 21.44 -21.21
N SER A 6 12.02 20.45 -22.05
CA SER A 6 11.00 19.84 -22.91
C SER A 6 9.99 19.06 -22.05
N PRO A 7 8.67 19.26 -22.20
CA PRO A 7 7.65 18.55 -21.43
C PRO A 7 7.62 17.04 -21.72
N SER A 8 8.30 16.57 -22.78
CA SER A 8 8.43 15.14 -23.08
C SER A 8 9.46 14.41 -22.22
N LEU A 9 10.33 15.13 -21.49
CA LEU A 9 11.33 14.50 -20.64
C LEU A 9 10.73 14.21 -19.26
N ARG A 10 9.82 13.22 -19.19
CA ARG A 10 9.79 12.40 -17.97
C ARG A 10 11.14 11.69 -17.95
N ILE A 11 12.09 12.18 -17.15
CA ILE A 11 13.29 11.41 -16.79
C ILE A 11 12.82 10.26 -15.90
N CYS A 12 12.17 9.28 -16.53
CA CYS A 12 12.05 7.94 -16.01
C CYS A 12 13.37 7.28 -16.42
N MET A 13 14.37 7.30 -15.53
CA MET A 13 15.49 6.38 -15.66
C MET A 13 14.96 4.98 -15.38
N LYS A 14 14.33 4.39 -16.40
CA LYS A 14 14.09 2.95 -16.44
C LYS A 14 15.35 2.36 -17.08
N MET A 15 16.23 1.84 -16.24
CA MET A 15 17.29 0.93 -16.70
C MET A 15 16.58 -0.36 -17.06
N GLU A 16 16.15 -0.48 -18.31
CA GLU A 16 15.59 -1.72 -18.85
C GLU A 16 16.70 -2.38 -19.66
N GLU A 17 17.14 -3.55 -19.20
CA GLU A 17 17.98 -4.45 -19.97
C GLU A 17 17.10 -5.01 -21.09
N ILE A 18 17.12 -4.36 -22.26
CA ILE A 18 16.29 -4.77 -23.39
C ILE A 18 16.91 -6.03 -24.00
N ALA A 19 16.37 -7.18 -23.61
CA ALA A 19 16.49 -8.42 -24.37
C ALA A 19 15.90 -8.19 -25.77
N GLY A 20 16.77 -8.24 -26.79
CA GLY A 20 16.46 -7.84 -28.16
C GLY A 20 15.28 -8.61 -28.76
N LYS A 21 14.17 -7.91 -28.99
CA LYS A 21 13.09 -8.36 -29.86
C LYS A 21 13.28 -7.74 -31.24
N LYS A 22 13.69 -8.57 -32.21
CA LYS A 22 13.90 -8.15 -33.60
C LYS A 22 12.56 -7.74 -34.22
N ASN A 23 12.33 -6.45 -34.40
CA ASN A 23 11.38 -5.93 -35.38
C ASN A 23 12.18 -5.28 -36.52
N GLY A 24 11.81 -5.67 -37.74
CA GLY A 24 12.48 -5.24 -38.97
C GLY A 24 12.41 -3.72 -39.17
N ASN A 25 13.53 -3.17 -39.63
CA ASN A 25 13.66 -1.83 -40.21
C ASN A 25 13.26 -0.64 -39.32
N GLN A 26 13.78 -0.57 -38.10
CA GLN A 26 13.79 0.68 -37.33
C GLN A 26 15.18 1.29 -37.35
N GLY A 27 15.44 2.13 -38.37
CA GLY A 27 16.63 2.97 -38.38
C GLY A 27 16.54 3.99 -37.24
N LEU A 28 17.62 4.11 -36.47
CA LEU A 28 17.75 5.12 -35.42
C LEU A 28 18.01 6.49 -36.07
N GLU A 29 17.18 7.49 -35.78
CA GLU A 29 17.40 8.84 -36.28
C GLU A 29 18.57 9.50 -35.54
N THR A 30 19.65 9.86 -36.25
CA THR A 30 20.88 10.41 -35.65
C THR A 30 21.11 11.89 -35.97
N GLY A 31 20.12 12.60 -36.51
CA GLY A 31 20.27 13.98 -36.98
C GLY A 31 20.73 14.98 -35.90
N LEU A 32 20.44 14.71 -34.63
CA LEU A 32 20.83 15.55 -33.50
C LEU A 32 21.98 14.95 -32.66
N ALA A 33 22.65 13.90 -33.14
CA ALA A 33 23.64 13.15 -32.34
C ALA A 33 24.83 14.01 -31.85
N ASP A 34 25.18 15.08 -32.56
CA ASP A 34 26.27 15.99 -32.16
C ASP A 34 25.81 17.22 -31.37
N ARG A 35 24.50 17.34 -31.10
CA ARG A 35 23.95 18.41 -30.25
C ARG A 35 24.51 18.28 -28.83
N SER A 36 25.10 19.36 -28.31
CA SER A 36 25.56 19.43 -26.93
C SER A 36 24.39 19.69 -25.98
N MET A 37 24.28 18.87 -24.94
CA MET A 37 23.25 19.00 -23.91
C MET A 37 23.87 19.03 -22.51
N TRP A 38 23.09 19.54 -21.56
CA TRP A 38 23.44 19.57 -20.15
C TRP A 38 22.59 18.58 -19.38
N LEU A 39 23.23 17.87 -18.45
CA LEU A 39 22.54 17.01 -17.49
C LEU A 39 22.54 17.70 -16.13
N MET A 40 21.40 17.78 -15.46
CA MET A 40 21.31 18.40 -14.14
C MET A 40 20.63 17.45 -13.15
N LYS A 41 21.31 17.17 -12.04
CA LYS A 41 20.75 16.46 -10.89
C LYS A 41 20.04 17.45 -10.00
N CYS A 42 18.73 17.26 -9.79
CA CYS A 42 17.89 18.15 -8.99
C CYS A 42 17.40 17.44 -7.71
N PRO A 43 17.32 18.13 -6.55
CA PRO A 43 16.56 17.63 -5.42
C PRO A 43 15.09 17.37 -5.81
N SER A 44 14.50 16.29 -5.30
CA SER A 44 13.11 15.89 -5.64
C SER A 44 12.06 16.95 -5.32
N LEU A 45 12.36 17.85 -4.37
CA LEU A 45 11.51 18.99 -4.01
C LEU A 45 11.31 19.97 -5.17
N VAL A 46 12.33 20.13 -6.01
CA VAL A 46 12.38 21.10 -7.10
C VAL A 46 11.58 20.60 -8.31
N ALA A 47 11.41 19.28 -8.44
CA ALA A 47 10.75 18.66 -9.59
C ALA A 47 9.34 19.22 -9.82
N SER A 48 8.55 19.42 -8.75
CA SER A 48 7.20 19.99 -8.87
C SER A 48 7.22 21.43 -9.39
N SER A 49 8.18 22.24 -8.93
CA SER A 49 8.32 23.63 -9.35
C SER A 49 8.77 23.79 -10.80
N LEU A 50 9.41 22.76 -11.37
CA LEU A 50 9.85 22.72 -12.77
C LEU A 50 8.80 22.14 -13.73
N GLN A 51 7.65 21.68 -13.22
CA GLN A 51 6.58 21.18 -14.08
C GLN A 51 5.90 22.33 -14.82
N PHE A 52 5.71 22.16 -16.13
CA PHE A 52 4.85 23.03 -16.92
C PHE A 52 3.41 22.75 -16.53
N LEU A 53 2.72 23.79 -16.05
CA LEU A 53 1.29 23.70 -15.80
C LEU A 53 0.55 23.87 -17.13
N PRO A 54 -0.37 22.98 -17.50
CA PRO A 54 -1.22 23.17 -18.66
C PRO A 54 -2.20 24.30 -18.34
N PHE A 55 -1.89 25.51 -18.81
CA PHE A 55 -2.87 26.60 -18.81
C PHE A 55 -3.76 26.43 -20.05
N PRO A 56 -5.11 26.36 -19.89
CA PRO A 56 -6.00 26.05 -21.00
C PRO A 56 -6.08 27.09 -22.13
N ASP A 57 -5.49 28.28 -21.97
CA ASP A 57 -5.78 29.40 -22.86
C ASP A 57 -4.63 30.39 -23.09
N ASP A 58 -3.38 30.02 -22.78
CA ASP A 58 -2.23 30.92 -23.00
C ASP A 58 -1.13 30.24 -23.81
N GLN A 59 -0.84 30.80 -25.00
CA GLN A 59 0.32 30.44 -25.83
C GLN A 59 1.67 30.78 -25.16
N TYR A 60 1.63 31.37 -23.97
CA TYR A 60 2.80 31.74 -23.17
C TYR A 60 2.93 30.82 -21.96
N HIS A 61 3.82 29.83 -22.06
CA HIS A 61 4.27 29.10 -20.88
C HIS A 61 5.16 30.01 -20.03
N PRO A 62 4.77 30.36 -18.79
CA PRO A 62 5.61 31.20 -17.94
C PRO A 62 6.92 30.48 -17.63
N PRO A 63 8.05 31.19 -17.55
CA PRO A 63 9.34 30.59 -17.24
C PRO A 63 9.29 29.93 -15.86
N VAL A 64 9.68 28.66 -15.78
CA VAL A 64 9.69 27.89 -14.52
C VAL A 64 10.92 28.20 -13.66
N ALA A 65 12.02 28.61 -14.28
CA ALA A 65 13.27 28.95 -13.62
C ALA A 65 14.19 29.81 -14.49
N ARG A 66 15.12 30.51 -13.86
CA ARG A 66 16.18 31.31 -14.48
C ARG A 66 17.53 30.75 -14.08
N VAL A 67 18.41 30.51 -15.04
CA VAL A 67 19.82 30.18 -14.78
C VAL A 67 20.68 31.42 -15.03
N VAL A 68 21.44 31.80 -14.01
CA VAL A 68 22.35 32.93 -13.97
C VAL A 68 23.78 32.38 -13.95
N LEU A 69 24.59 32.83 -14.90
CA LEU A 69 26.03 32.60 -14.92
C LEU A 69 26.70 33.91 -14.50
N SER A 70 27.39 33.90 -13.37
CA SER A 70 28.27 34.98 -12.97
C SER A 70 29.71 34.58 -13.26
N ILE A 71 30.40 35.42 -14.01
CA ILE A 71 31.81 35.29 -14.36
C ILE A 71 32.52 36.44 -13.67
N ASP A 72 33.46 36.15 -12.78
CA ASP A 72 34.34 37.17 -12.21
C ASP A 72 35.70 37.09 -12.92
N PRO A 73 36.05 38.06 -13.78
CA PRO A 73 37.30 38.05 -14.53
C PRO A 73 38.54 38.26 -13.64
N ARG A 74 38.36 38.52 -12.33
CA ARG A 74 39.45 38.70 -11.36
C ARG A 74 39.59 37.51 -10.41
N ALA A 75 38.69 36.54 -10.49
CA ALA A 75 38.75 35.34 -9.67
C ALA A 75 39.82 34.37 -10.20
N THR A 76 40.52 33.69 -9.29
CA THR A 76 41.42 32.57 -9.60
C THR A 76 40.61 31.35 -10.09
N GLU A 77 41.21 30.47 -10.90
CA GLU A 77 40.58 29.35 -11.63
C GLU A 77 39.50 28.55 -10.85
N ASP A 78 39.62 28.41 -9.53
CA ASP A 78 38.66 27.70 -8.67
C ASP A 78 37.33 28.47 -8.38
N GLU A 79 37.27 29.77 -8.65
CA GLU A 79 36.14 30.68 -8.33
C GLU A 79 35.52 31.35 -9.59
N GLU A 80 36.04 31.07 -10.79
CA GLU A 80 35.80 31.84 -12.03
C GLU A 80 34.34 31.85 -12.51
N THR A 81 33.60 30.75 -12.35
CA THR A 81 32.22 30.65 -12.87
C THR A 81 31.27 30.04 -11.86
N LYS A 82 30.31 30.86 -11.39
CA LYS A 82 29.23 30.39 -10.51
C LYS A 82 27.93 30.35 -11.28
N PHE A 83 27.36 29.15 -11.38
CA PHE A 83 26.03 28.93 -11.94
C PHE A 83 25.01 28.92 -10.81
N VAL A 84 23.98 29.75 -10.92
CA VAL A 84 22.89 29.83 -9.95
C VAL A 84 21.57 29.65 -10.67
N MET A 85 20.73 28.76 -10.16
CA MET A 85 19.36 28.57 -10.61
C MET A 85 18.40 29.22 -9.62
N GLU A 86 17.49 30.03 -10.15
CA GLU A 86 16.43 30.67 -9.40
C GLU A 86 15.08 30.15 -9.90
N LEU A 87 14.31 29.53 -9.00
CA LEU A 87 12.99 29.00 -9.31
C LEU A 87 11.95 30.12 -9.32
N ALA A 88 11.12 30.17 -10.36
CA ALA A 88 10.03 31.14 -10.45
C ALA A 88 8.87 30.79 -9.51
N ARG A 89 8.65 29.48 -9.28
CA ARG A 89 7.65 28.95 -8.36
C ARG A 89 8.34 28.28 -7.17
N ALA A 90 8.05 28.75 -5.97
CA ALA A 90 8.39 28.06 -4.72
C ALA A 90 7.07 27.76 -4.01
N ASP A 91 6.42 26.70 -4.46
CA ASP A 91 5.11 26.29 -3.95
C ASP A 91 5.33 25.72 -2.54
N SER A 92 4.82 26.42 -1.53
CA SER A 92 5.03 26.21 -0.08
C SER A 92 6.33 26.83 0.47
N GLY A 93 6.17 27.67 1.51
CA GLY A 93 7.17 28.60 2.05
C GLY A 93 8.47 28.03 2.62
N ASN A 94 8.76 26.74 2.43
CA ASN A 94 9.97 26.07 2.90
C ASN A 94 10.88 25.56 1.77
N ILE A 95 10.57 25.83 0.49
CA ILE A 95 11.44 25.48 -0.64
C ILE A 95 12.43 26.63 -0.90
N PRO A 96 13.75 26.39 -0.88
CA PRO A 96 14.73 27.39 -1.30
C PRO A 96 14.42 27.92 -2.70
N LYS A 97 14.49 29.24 -2.90
CA LYS A 97 14.28 29.84 -4.24
C LYS A 97 15.52 29.79 -5.11
N ARG A 98 16.70 29.80 -4.49
CA ARG A 98 18.01 29.88 -5.15
C ARG A 98 18.80 28.62 -4.87
N TYR A 99 19.41 28.09 -5.93
CA TYR A 99 20.26 26.91 -5.90
C TYR A 99 21.57 27.20 -6.62
N ALA A 100 22.69 26.77 -6.05
CA ALA A 100 23.97 26.73 -6.75
C ALA A 100 24.00 25.47 -7.65
N LEU A 101 24.61 25.59 -8.83
CA LEU A 101 24.83 24.47 -9.74
C LEU A 101 26.34 24.21 -9.82
N ASP A 102 26.76 23.05 -9.34
CA ASP A 102 28.15 22.63 -9.42
C ASP A 102 28.40 21.89 -10.72
N MET A 103 29.31 22.39 -11.54
CA MET A 103 29.70 21.72 -12.76
C MET A 103 30.68 20.59 -12.45
N SER A 104 30.31 19.37 -12.85
CA SER A 104 31.22 18.22 -12.90
C SER A 104 31.74 18.06 -14.33
N THR A 105 33.06 17.99 -14.48
CA THR A 105 33.74 17.71 -15.75
C THR A 105 34.12 16.23 -15.90
N ASP A 106 34.28 15.51 -14.79
CA ASP A 106 34.58 14.08 -14.77
C ASP A 106 33.29 13.25 -14.71
N PHE A 107 32.84 12.77 -15.87
CA PHE A 107 31.72 11.84 -15.99
C PHE A 107 31.83 10.97 -17.24
N ILE A 108 31.21 9.79 -17.18
CA ILE A 108 31.15 8.84 -18.30
C ILE A 108 30.42 9.49 -19.48
N PRO A 109 30.96 9.48 -20.70
CA PRO A 109 30.27 10.02 -21.87
C PRO A 109 28.87 9.42 -22.04
N MET A 110 27.86 10.29 -22.12
CA MET A 110 26.46 9.89 -22.24
C MET A 110 25.82 10.51 -23.48
N SER A 111 24.93 9.75 -24.13
CA SER A 111 24.05 10.24 -25.19
C SER A 111 22.60 10.14 -24.74
N VAL A 112 21.75 11.06 -25.17
CA VAL A 112 20.32 11.06 -24.86
C VAL A 112 19.56 10.52 -26.05
N PHE A 113 18.64 9.60 -25.77
CA PHE A 113 17.72 9.04 -26.74
C PHE A 113 16.30 9.45 -26.37
N CYS A 114 15.46 9.62 -27.38
CA CYS A 114 14.04 9.87 -27.23
C CYS A 114 13.27 8.73 -27.89
N GLU A 115 12.20 8.30 -27.23
CA GLU A 115 11.21 7.39 -27.79
C GLU A 115 9.91 8.18 -27.97
N SER A 116 9.42 8.27 -29.20
CA SER A 116 8.13 8.89 -29.48
C SER A 116 6.98 8.01 -29.00
N SER A 117 5.77 8.57 -28.86
CA SER A 117 4.57 7.79 -28.53
C SER A 117 4.23 6.71 -29.59
N GLU A 118 4.80 6.82 -30.78
CA GLU A 118 4.67 5.85 -31.88
C GLU A 118 5.75 4.75 -31.84
N GLY A 119 6.64 4.77 -30.84
CA GLY A 119 7.74 3.81 -30.70
C GLY A 119 8.92 4.07 -31.65
N ARG A 120 9.04 5.29 -32.19
CA ARG A 120 10.21 5.68 -33.00
C ARG A 120 11.32 6.18 -32.08
N MET A 121 12.53 5.66 -32.29
CA MET A 121 13.72 6.02 -31.51
C MET A 121 14.57 7.06 -32.26
N SER A 122 15.00 8.11 -31.57
CA SER A 122 15.94 9.11 -32.08
C SER A 122 17.06 9.41 -31.08
N VAL A 123 18.22 9.84 -31.57
CA VAL A 123 19.33 10.38 -30.76
C VAL A 123 19.18 11.90 -30.68
N GLU A 124 19.01 12.44 -29.48
CA GLU A 124 18.84 13.87 -29.22
C GLU A 124 20.18 14.62 -29.06
N GLY A 125 21.26 13.90 -28.77
CA GLY A 125 22.61 14.46 -28.67
C GLY A 125 23.47 13.88 -27.54
N LYS A 126 24.56 14.57 -27.21
CA LYS A 126 25.58 14.17 -26.24
C LYS A 126 25.62 15.11 -25.03
N ILE A 127 25.80 14.55 -23.84
CA ILE A 127 25.94 15.32 -22.61
C ILE A 127 27.37 15.87 -22.53
N LYS A 128 27.50 17.20 -22.49
CA LYS A 128 28.79 17.91 -22.41
C LYS A 128 29.12 18.37 -20.99
N ASN A 129 28.11 18.85 -20.25
CA ASN A 129 28.27 19.33 -18.88
C ASN A 129 27.26 18.63 -17.99
N LYS A 130 27.72 18.21 -16.81
CA LYS A 130 26.87 17.67 -15.75
C LYS A 130 26.84 18.66 -14.59
N PHE A 131 25.66 18.95 -14.07
CA PHE A 131 25.43 19.87 -12.97
C PHE A 131 24.79 19.16 -11.79
N ASP A 132 25.31 19.38 -10.59
CA ASP A 132 24.68 18.96 -9.33
C ASP A 132 24.09 20.19 -8.63
N MET A 133 22.76 20.19 -8.46
CA MET A 133 22.05 21.31 -7.84
C MET A 133 22.07 21.21 -6.32
N ARG A 134 22.49 22.30 -5.66
CA ARG A 134 22.59 22.42 -4.20
C ARG A 134 21.82 23.63 -3.69
N PRO A 135 21.11 23.54 -2.54
CA PRO A 135 20.45 24.70 -1.95
C PRO A 135 21.49 25.78 -1.65
N HIS A 136 21.16 27.04 -1.92
CA HIS A 136 22.06 28.15 -1.62
C HIS A 136 22.20 28.36 -0.10
N ASN A 137 23.38 28.82 0.34
CA ASN A 137 23.75 28.90 1.76
C ASN A 137 22.78 29.74 2.61
N GLU A 138 22.19 30.80 2.03
CA GLU A 138 21.22 31.67 2.71
C GLU A 138 19.98 30.93 3.22
N ASN A 139 19.61 29.79 2.63
CA ASN A 139 18.41 29.01 2.99
C ASN A 139 18.75 27.60 3.51
N ILE A 140 19.96 27.42 4.07
CA ILE A 140 20.44 26.09 4.47
C ILE A 140 19.67 25.51 5.68
N GLU A 141 19.25 26.36 6.63
CA GLU A 141 18.57 25.93 7.86
C GLU A 141 17.14 25.42 7.59
N SER A 142 16.38 26.16 6.77
CA SER A 142 15.02 25.79 6.38
C SER A 142 15.01 24.50 5.56
N TYR A 143 15.98 24.33 4.65
CA TYR A 143 16.19 23.08 3.91
C TYR A 143 16.58 21.93 4.85
N GLY A 144 17.43 22.17 5.84
CA GLY A 144 17.80 21.19 6.86
C GLY A 144 16.60 20.71 7.67
N LYS A 145 15.70 21.62 8.05
CA LYS A 145 14.43 21.27 8.71
C LYS A 145 13.57 20.36 7.84
N LEU A 146 13.42 20.70 6.55
CA LEU A 146 12.68 19.89 5.58
C LEU A 146 13.27 18.48 5.42
N CYS A 147 14.60 18.36 5.36
CA CYS A 147 15.27 17.06 5.31
C CYS A 147 14.98 16.21 6.57
N ARG A 148 15.02 16.82 7.77
CA ARG A 148 14.66 16.15 9.03
C ARG A 148 13.20 15.72 9.08
N GLU A 149 12.28 16.58 8.64
CA GLU A 149 10.85 16.26 8.58
C GLU A 149 10.58 15.06 7.67
N ARG A 150 11.24 14.99 6.51
CA ARG A 150 11.15 13.82 5.61
C ARG A 150 11.72 12.56 6.26
N ALA A 151 12.91 12.66 6.85
CA ALA A 151 13.54 11.53 7.53
C ALA A 151 12.61 11.00 8.63
N SER A 152 12.06 11.89 9.47
CA SER A 152 11.08 11.54 10.51
C SER A 152 9.84 10.86 9.93
N LYS A 153 9.22 11.47 8.91
CA LYS A 153 8.03 10.93 8.24
C LYS A 153 8.25 9.52 7.67
N TYR A 154 9.41 9.26 7.09
CA TYR A 154 9.75 7.95 6.51
C TYR A 154 10.34 6.96 7.52
N MET A 155 10.89 7.44 8.64
CA MET A 155 11.37 6.61 9.75
C MET A 155 10.24 6.07 10.63
N CYS A 156 9.04 6.65 10.56
CA CYS A 156 7.84 6.06 11.14
C CYS A 156 7.53 4.73 10.43
N LYS A 157 7.89 3.61 11.08
CA LYS A 157 7.53 2.27 10.61
C LYS A 157 6.01 2.12 10.67
N ASN A 158 5.32 2.12 9.53
CA ASN A 158 3.90 1.76 9.45
C ASN A 158 3.64 0.33 9.95
N ARG A 159 4.67 -0.53 9.98
CA ARG A 159 4.62 -1.86 10.56
C ARG A 159 4.78 -1.79 12.08
N GLN A 160 3.69 -1.99 12.81
CA GLN A 160 3.74 -2.22 14.26
C GLN A 160 4.19 -3.66 14.52
N ILE A 161 5.25 -3.81 15.32
CA ILE A 161 5.61 -5.12 15.90
C ILE A 161 4.68 -5.32 17.08
N GLN A 162 3.75 -6.26 16.95
CA GLN A 162 2.94 -6.69 18.08
C GLN A 162 3.75 -7.71 18.88
N VAL A 163 4.04 -7.40 20.14
CA VAL A 163 4.64 -8.34 21.09
C VAL A 163 3.52 -9.25 21.57
N ILE A 164 3.69 -10.56 21.34
CA ILE A 164 2.76 -11.56 21.86
C ILE A 164 3.13 -11.79 23.33
N ASP A 165 2.40 -11.16 24.24
CA ASP A 165 2.61 -11.23 25.70
C ASP A 165 2.44 -12.66 26.24
N ASN A 166 1.56 -13.44 25.59
CA ASN A 166 1.27 -14.83 25.97
C ASN A 166 2.04 -15.84 25.12
N ALA A 167 3.32 -16.05 25.43
CA ALA A 167 4.16 -17.09 24.82
C ALA A 167 3.85 -18.50 25.36
N SER A 168 2.58 -18.87 25.47
CA SER A 168 2.19 -20.24 25.77
C SER A 168 2.50 -21.12 24.55
N GLY A 169 3.22 -22.24 24.73
CA GLY A 169 3.74 -23.10 23.65
C GLY A 169 2.72 -23.62 22.61
N MET A 170 1.42 -23.37 22.81
CA MET A 170 0.37 -23.58 21.81
C MET A 170 0.42 -22.61 20.62
N HIS A 171 0.86 -21.36 20.80
CA HIS A 171 0.88 -20.34 19.72
C HIS A 171 2.16 -20.31 18.88
N MET A 172 3.17 -21.10 19.27
CA MET A 172 4.47 -21.19 18.58
C MET A 172 4.60 -22.42 17.68
N ARG A 173 3.50 -23.17 17.44
CA ARG A 173 3.54 -24.36 16.57
C ARG A 173 3.65 -23.93 15.10
N PRO A 174 4.59 -24.51 14.31
CA PRO A 174 4.68 -24.22 12.88
C PRO A 174 3.34 -24.51 12.20
N MET A 175 2.83 -23.55 11.41
CA MET A 175 1.58 -23.71 10.69
C MET A 175 1.75 -24.78 9.61
N GLN A 176 1.24 -25.99 9.85
CA GLN A 176 1.14 -27.02 8.83
C GLN A 176 -0.01 -26.63 7.88
N PHE A 177 0.39 -26.20 6.68
CA PHE A 177 -0.42 -26.04 5.47
C PHE A 177 -1.82 -26.65 5.50
N ILE A 178 -2.86 -25.82 5.63
CA ILE A 178 -4.15 -26.04 4.97
C ILE A 178 -4.72 -24.67 4.57
N ILE A 179 -4.69 -24.38 3.28
CA ILE A 179 -5.49 -23.33 2.65
C ILE A 179 -6.88 -23.94 2.38
N PRO A 180 -8.00 -23.41 2.90
CA PRO A 180 -9.31 -23.62 2.29
C PRO A 180 -9.58 -22.48 1.28
N PRO A 181 -10.30 -22.75 0.17
CA PRO A 181 -10.55 -21.78 -0.86
C PRO A 181 -11.49 -20.67 -0.36
N ALA A 182 -11.20 -19.44 -0.81
CA ALA A 182 -12.01 -18.27 -0.57
C ALA A 182 -13.41 -18.42 -1.18
N ASN A 183 -14.43 -18.25 -0.33
CA ASN A 183 -15.77 -17.82 -0.74
C ASN A 183 -16.17 -16.68 0.22
N PRO A 184 -16.19 -15.41 -0.23
CA PRO A 184 -16.52 -14.28 0.63
C PRO A 184 -18.00 -13.97 0.50
N ASP A 185 -18.84 -14.64 1.28
CA ASP A 185 -20.21 -14.13 1.46
C ASP A 185 -20.78 -14.46 2.83
N LYS A 186 -21.05 -13.36 3.56
CA LYS A 186 -22.04 -13.19 4.64
C LYS A 186 -21.59 -13.54 6.08
N LYS A 187 -21.26 -12.47 6.79
CA LYS A 187 -21.64 -12.11 8.17
C LYS A 187 -21.56 -13.19 9.25
N LYS A 188 -20.65 -13.01 10.23
CA LYS A 188 -20.95 -12.77 11.68
C LYS A 188 -19.66 -12.88 12.51
N VAL A 189 -19.37 -11.83 13.28
CA VAL A 189 -19.42 -11.81 14.75
C VAL A 189 -18.39 -12.73 15.39
N THR A 190 -17.41 -12.08 16.01
CA THR A 190 -16.54 -12.52 17.10
C THR A 190 -17.06 -13.74 17.87
N ASN A 191 -16.39 -14.88 17.67
CA ASN A 191 -16.40 -15.99 18.62
C ASN A 191 -14.97 -16.25 19.10
N LYS A 192 -14.63 -15.64 20.25
CA LYS A 192 -13.66 -16.22 21.18
C LYS A 192 -14.44 -17.26 22.00
N THR A 193 -14.46 -18.52 21.58
CA THR A 193 -14.93 -19.60 22.45
C THR A 193 -13.73 -20.18 23.18
N SER A 194 -13.64 -19.80 24.45
CA SER A 194 -12.88 -20.46 25.50
C SER A 194 -13.17 -21.97 25.50
N GLU A 195 -12.13 -22.78 25.35
CA GLU A 195 -12.10 -24.16 25.82
C GLU A 195 -12.14 -24.16 27.36
N MET A 196 -13.30 -23.81 27.91
CA MET A 196 -13.61 -24.16 29.29
C MET A 196 -14.17 -25.57 29.26
N LYS A 197 -13.54 -26.45 30.05
CA LYS A 197 -14.04 -27.78 30.42
C LYS A 197 -15.55 -27.73 30.53
N ARG A 198 -16.25 -28.41 29.59
CA ARG A 198 -17.71 -28.51 29.57
C ARG A 198 -18.13 -29.33 30.79
N THR A 199 -18.50 -28.65 31.87
CA THR A 199 -19.06 -29.30 33.05
C THR A 199 -20.47 -29.75 32.70
N ARG A 200 -20.73 -31.06 32.85
CA ARG A 200 -22.07 -31.65 32.70
C ARG A 200 -23.01 -30.96 33.69
N ARG A 201 -24.08 -30.32 33.19
CA ARG A 201 -25.12 -29.77 34.08
C ARG A 201 -25.89 -30.89 34.76
N ASP A 202 -26.49 -30.59 35.91
CA ASP A 202 -27.31 -31.54 36.62
C ASP A 202 -28.53 -31.95 35.77
N ARG A 203 -28.95 -33.21 35.91
CA ARG A 203 -29.98 -33.79 35.04
C ARG A 203 -31.32 -33.07 35.20
N ARG A 204 -31.72 -32.70 36.42
CA ARG A 204 -33.02 -32.04 36.68
C ARG A 204 -33.09 -30.65 36.07
N GLU A 205 -32.02 -29.86 36.21
CA GLU A 205 -31.93 -28.53 35.60
C GLU A 205 -31.98 -28.61 34.07
N MET A 206 -31.40 -29.65 33.47
CA MET A 206 -31.41 -29.84 32.02
C MET A 206 -32.80 -30.21 31.48
N GLU A 207 -33.62 -30.91 32.29
CA GLU A 207 -35.02 -31.22 31.95
C GLU A 207 -35.86 -29.94 31.86
N GLU A 208 -35.75 -29.03 32.84
CA GLU A 208 -36.44 -27.73 32.83
C GLU A 208 -36.06 -26.86 31.62
N ILE A 209 -34.76 -26.81 31.30
CA ILE A 209 -34.28 -26.06 30.13
C ILE A 209 -34.82 -26.67 28.84
N MET A 210 -34.89 -28.00 28.74
CA MET A 210 -35.48 -28.66 27.58
C MET A 210 -36.95 -28.29 27.41
N PHE A 211 -37.75 -28.34 28.47
CA PHE A 211 -39.16 -27.95 28.40
C PHE A 211 -39.32 -26.49 27.90
N ASN A 212 -38.54 -25.55 28.42
CA ASN A 212 -38.55 -24.16 27.94
C ASN A 212 -38.12 -24.03 26.46
N LEU A 213 -37.14 -24.81 26.00
CA LEU A 213 -36.76 -24.82 24.59
C LEU A 213 -37.91 -25.32 23.70
N PHE A 214 -38.60 -26.38 24.11
CA PHE A 214 -39.72 -26.95 23.37
C PHE A 214 -41.01 -26.10 23.42
N GLU A 215 -41.14 -25.18 24.38
CA GLU A 215 -42.18 -24.14 24.35
C GLU A 215 -41.94 -23.12 23.23
N ARG A 216 -40.67 -22.79 22.94
CA ARG A 216 -40.32 -21.82 21.86
C ARG A 216 -40.59 -22.38 20.47
N GLN A 217 -40.38 -23.68 20.28
CA GLN A 217 -40.74 -24.40 19.05
C GLN A 217 -40.94 -25.89 19.35
N SER A 218 -41.95 -26.49 18.72
CA SER A 218 -42.35 -27.88 18.99
C SER A 218 -41.35 -28.94 18.52
N ASN A 219 -40.43 -28.56 17.64
CA ASN A 219 -39.48 -29.44 16.95
C ASN A 219 -38.06 -28.87 17.04
N TRP A 220 -37.09 -29.68 17.46
CA TRP A 220 -35.68 -29.28 17.54
C TRP A 220 -34.77 -30.31 16.91
N THR A 221 -33.70 -29.87 16.21
CA THR A 221 -32.65 -30.79 15.76
C THR A 221 -31.59 -30.99 16.84
N LEU A 222 -30.92 -32.15 16.85
CA LEU A 222 -29.83 -32.43 17.81
C LEU A 222 -28.73 -31.34 17.78
N ARG A 223 -28.38 -30.87 16.58
CA ARG A 223 -27.36 -29.82 16.40
C ARG A 223 -27.76 -28.50 17.07
N GLN A 224 -29.04 -28.12 16.97
CA GLN A 224 -29.54 -26.90 17.62
C GLN A 224 -29.56 -27.04 19.14
N LEU A 225 -29.94 -28.21 19.66
CA LEU A 225 -29.93 -28.47 21.11
C LEU A 225 -28.50 -28.42 21.67
N ILE A 226 -27.51 -28.96 20.96
CA ILE A 226 -26.09 -28.84 21.35
C ILE A 226 -25.67 -27.37 21.43
N GLN A 227 -26.09 -26.55 20.46
CA GLN A 227 -25.70 -25.14 20.39
C GLN A 227 -26.41 -24.27 21.44
N GLU A 228 -27.68 -24.53 21.73
CA GLU A 228 -28.44 -23.75 22.73
C GLU A 228 -28.07 -24.12 24.17
N THR A 229 -27.67 -25.37 24.41
CA THR A 229 -27.45 -25.89 25.78
C THR A 229 -25.97 -26.02 26.15
N ASP A 230 -25.08 -25.93 25.16
CA ASP A 230 -23.63 -26.16 25.27
C ASP A 230 -23.26 -27.52 25.93
N GLN A 231 -24.19 -28.48 25.92
CA GLN A 231 -23.99 -29.81 26.50
C GLN A 231 -23.39 -30.80 25.49
N PRO A 232 -22.60 -31.78 25.95
CA PRO A 232 -22.03 -32.80 25.07
C PRO A 232 -23.14 -33.65 24.41
N GLU A 233 -22.94 -33.99 23.14
CA GLU A 233 -23.90 -34.72 22.31
C GLU A 233 -24.41 -36.02 22.96
N GLN A 234 -23.51 -36.76 23.60
CA GLN A 234 -23.87 -38.03 24.24
C GLN A 234 -24.86 -37.84 25.40
N PHE A 235 -24.67 -36.80 26.21
CA PHE A 235 -25.56 -36.50 27.34
C PHE A 235 -26.94 -36.06 26.86
N LEU A 236 -26.99 -35.25 25.80
CA LEU A 236 -28.25 -34.85 25.18
C LEU A 236 -28.99 -36.04 24.57
N LYS A 237 -28.29 -36.98 23.93
CA LYS A 237 -28.91 -38.20 23.40
C LYS A 237 -29.54 -39.06 24.51
N ASP A 238 -28.87 -39.19 25.65
CA ASP A 238 -29.40 -39.93 26.79
C ASP A 238 -30.67 -39.25 27.34
N LEU A 239 -30.67 -37.92 27.46
CA LEU A 239 -31.83 -37.15 27.92
C LEU A 239 -33.00 -37.18 26.92
N LEU A 240 -32.70 -37.03 25.63
CA LEU A 240 -33.70 -37.06 24.55
C LEU A 240 -34.37 -38.42 24.41
N LYS A 241 -33.65 -39.51 24.72
CA LYS A 241 -34.23 -40.87 24.75
C LYS A 241 -35.34 -41.00 25.78
N ASP A 242 -35.22 -40.31 26.91
CA ASP A 242 -36.17 -40.39 28.01
C ASP A 242 -37.37 -39.46 27.78
N LEU A 243 -37.14 -38.23 27.31
CA LEU A 243 -38.16 -37.17 27.22
C LEU A 243 -38.82 -37.01 25.85
N CYS A 244 -38.11 -37.33 24.77
CA CYS A 244 -38.52 -36.99 23.40
C CYS A 244 -38.77 -38.21 22.52
N MET A 245 -39.45 -37.98 21.40
CA MET A 245 -39.61 -38.89 20.28
C MET A 245 -38.81 -38.36 19.09
N TYR A 246 -38.10 -39.25 18.39
CA TYR A 246 -37.34 -38.90 17.20
C TYR A 246 -38.18 -39.08 15.93
N ASN A 247 -38.31 -38.01 15.16
CA ASN A 247 -39.08 -38.00 13.92
C ASN A 247 -38.23 -38.56 12.77
N ASN A 248 -38.52 -39.79 12.37
CA ASN A 248 -37.78 -40.51 11.33
C ASN A 248 -38.29 -40.27 9.90
N LYS A 249 -39.44 -39.61 9.72
CA LYS A 249 -40.12 -39.48 8.41
C LYS A 249 -40.86 -38.13 8.29
N GLY A 250 -41.09 -37.68 7.05
CA GLY A 250 -41.86 -36.46 6.75
C GLY A 250 -41.03 -35.17 6.73
N SER A 251 -41.70 -34.02 6.71
CA SER A 251 -41.05 -32.69 6.67
C SER A 251 -40.18 -32.40 7.89
N ASN A 252 -40.46 -33.07 9.01
CA ASN A 252 -39.75 -32.93 10.29
C ASN A 252 -38.72 -34.07 10.49
N GLN A 253 -38.28 -34.72 9.41
CA GLN A 253 -37.27 -35.77 9.53
C GLN A 253 -35.99 -35.22 10.19
N GLY A 254 -35.50 -35.91 11.22
CA GLY A 254 -34.29 -35.52 11.93
C GLY A 254 -34.50 -34.58 13.11
N THR A 255 -35.76 -34.28 13.47
CA THR A 255 -36.10 -33.50 14.67
C THR A 255 -36.50 -34.40 15.83
N TYR A 256 -36.42 -33.84 17.03
CA TYR A 256 -36.98 -34.37 18.27
C TYR A 256 -38.22 -33.57 18.63
N GLU A 257 -39.23 -34.25 19.16
CA GLU A 257 -40.41 -33.66 19.77
C GLU A 257 -40.62 -34.23 21.17
N LEU A 258 -41.11 -33.44 22.12
CA LEU A 258 -41.49 -33.98 23.43
C LEU A 258 -42.56 -35.05 23.30
N LYS A 259 -42.48 -36.10 24.13
CA LYS A 259 -43.57 -37.09 24.25
C LYS A 259 -44.88 -36.37 24.62
N PRO A 260 -46.03 -36.82 24.08
CA PRO A 260 -47.32 -36.19 24.34
C PRO A 260 -47.72 -36.19 25.81
N GLU A 261 -47.16 -37.10 26.62
CA GLU A 261 -47.33 -37.18 28.07
C GLU A 261 -46.81 -35.93 28.80
N TYR A 262 -45.76 -35.29 28.28
CA TYR A 262 -45.19 -34.07 28.87
C TYR A 262 -45.73 -32.77 28.26
N LYS A 263 -46.50 -32.85 27.16
CA LYS A 263 -47.14 -31.67 26.53
C LYS A 263 -48.35 -31.14 27.33
N LYS A 264 -48.76 -31.79 28.43
CA LYS A 264 -49.99 -31.50 29.18
C LYS A 264 -49.83 -31.35 30.71
N ALA A 265 -48.64 -31.01 31.19
CA ALA A 265 -48.47 -30.68 32.60
C ALA A 265 -47.95 -29.25 32.78
N PRO A 266 -48.82 -28.24 32.94
CA PRO A 266 -48.46 -27.14 33.82
C PRO A 266 -48.38 -27.75 35.23
N GLN A 267 -47.17 -28.06 35.69
CA GLN A 267 -46.96 -28.34 37.11
C GLN A 267 -47.17 -27.02 37.86
N GLU A 268 -48.20 -27.01 38.70
CA GLU A 268 -48.37 -26.09 39.83
C GLU A 268 -47.30 -26.37 40.90
#